data_AF-A0A168L380-F1
#
_entry.id   AF-A0A168L380-F1
#
_cell.length_a   1.000
_cell.length_b   1.000
_cell.length_c   1.000
_cell.angle_alpha   90.00
_cell.angle_beta   90.00
_cell.angle_gamma   90.00
#
_symmetry.space_group_name_H-M   'P 1'
#
loop_
_entity.id
_entity.type
_entity.pdbx_description
1 polymer ?
#
loop_
_entity_poly.entity_id
_entity_poly.type
_entity_poly.pdbx_seq_one_letter_code
_entity_poly.pdbx_strand_id
1 'polypeptide(L)'
;MEGLILVNGTKGLLVNCAEVYGRQPTLDAHHERTYQKRNQPLFSTLPGLDAKYVNVQLFAIDNDNSKKLELGTKTMNALFTSTVRLDKDSSVAIGPSSLNGFSVSATTTIFVRKEFLLWYKSLVDNGCKKLVVQSLYSFDELSQLRQVRSKFNKTSTYLLSRSSSAFTNDICHRPTTIWTLADQDSNTTTDSDGKNASMLFQAIAVAVWDDGDDARLDGNVVARLVQKCKVGGKVWGLMNAITMLEESKSMSVIGNDDLNRLLVPLADLLSPYILHSNTKITSAVTQRFAR
;
A
#
# COMPACT_ATOMS: atom_id res chain seq x y z
N MET A 1 -8.02 3.73 -10.14
CA MET A 1 -8.16 2.25 -10.01
C MET A 1 -9.10 1.89 -8.85
N GLU A 2 -9.17 2.74 -7.84
CA GLU A 2 -10.27 2.79 -6.87
C GLU A 2 -11.63 3.10 -7.53
N GLY A 3 -12.70 2.57 -6.95
CA GLY A 3 -14.07 2.76 -7.43
C GLY A 3 -14.45 1.92 -8.66
N LEU A 4 -13.60 0.96 -9.08
CA LEU A 4 -13.95 -0.01 -10.12
C LEU A 4 -15.04 -0.96 -9.62
N ILE A 5 -15.97 -1.32 -10.51
CA ILE A 5 -16.94 -2.39 -10.26
C ILE A 5 -16.61 -3.56 -11.18
N LEU A 6 -16.40 -4.73 -10.58
CA LEU A 6 -16.16 -5.97 -11.30
C LEU A 6 -17.43 -6.80 -11.27
N VAL A 7 -17.86 -7.27 -12.43
CA VAL A 7 -19.08 -8.08 -12.54
C VAL A 7 -18.75 -9.40 -13.23
N ASN A 8 -19.09 -10.51 -12.59
CA ASN A 8 -19.00 -11.83 -13.17
C ASN A 8 -20.33 -12.57 -13.01
N GLY A 9 -21.09 -12.68 -14.11
CA GLY A 9 -22.48 -13.13 -14.06
C GLY A 9 -23.32 -12.16 -13.22
N THR A 10 -23.95 -12.67 -12.17
CA THR A 10 -24.75 -11.88 -11.21
C THR A 10 -23.95 -11.38 -10.01
N LYS A 11 -22.66 -11.71 -9.91
CA LYS A 11 -21.80 -11.34 -8.78
C LYS A 11 -21.12 -10.00 -9.05
N GLY A 12 -21.18 -9.08 -8.10
CA GLY A 12 -20.59 -7.75 -8.19
C GLY A 12 -19.57 -7.51 -7.08
N LEU A 13 -18.45 -6.87 -7.41
CA LEU A 13 -17.41 -6.50 -6.46
C LEU A 13 -16.98 -5.05 -6.70
N LEU A 14 -17.08 -4.20 -5.67
CA LEU A 14 -16.55 -2.84 -5.68
C LEU A 14 -15.13 -2.84 -5.12
N VAL A 15 -14.20 -2.19 -5.82
CA VAL A 15 -12.82 -1.98 -5.39
C VAL A 15 -12.72 -0.67 -4.63
N ASN A 16 -12.46 -0.76 -3.32
CA ASN A 16 -12.34 0.41 -2.44
C ASN A 16 -10.91 0.94 -2.35
N CYS A 17 -9.90 0.08 -2.38
CA CYS A 17 -8.50 0.52 -2.31
C CYS A 17 -7.62 -0.30 -3.25
N ALA A 18 -6.71 0.39 -3.93
CA ALA A 18 -5.77 -0.20 -4.88
C ALA A 18 -4.38 0.40 -4.74
N GLU A 19 -3.36 -0.45 -4.87
CA GLU A 19 -1.94 -0.11 -4.83
C GLU A 19 -1.29 -0.49 -6.17
N VAL A 20 -0.61 0.46 -6.80
CA VAL A 20 0.00 0.30 -8.13
C VAL A 20 1.48 -0.01 -8.01
N TYR A 21 1.92 -1.04 -8.71
CA TYR A 21 3.30 -1.50 -8.78
C TYR A 21 3.79 -1.44 -10.23
N GLY A 22 4.99 -0.90 -10.43
CA GLY A 22 5.64 -0.87 -11.74
C GLY A 22 6.11 -2.27 -12.15
N ARG A 23 6.35 -2.48 -13.44
CA ARG A 23 6.94 -3.75 -13.91
C ARG A 23 8.45 -3.72 -14.07
N GLN A 24 9.05 -2.54 -14.16
CA GLN A 24 10.47 -2.39 -14.43
C GLN A 24 11.26 -2.20 -13.14
N PRO A 25 12.34 -2.98 -12.91
CA PRO A 25 13.18 -2.87 -11.72
C PRO A 25 13.86 -1.51 -11.59
N THR A 26 14.10 -0.84 -12.72
CA THR A 26 14.71 0.50 -12.78
C THR A 26 13.77 1.61 -12.34
N LEU A 27 12.45 1.39 -12.40
CA LEU A 27 11.43 2.38 -12.04
C LEU A 27 10.80 2.09 -10.67
N ASP A 28 10.67 0.82 -10.32
CA ASP A 28 10.05 0.40 -9.07
C ASP A 28 10.85 -0.71 -8.42
N ALA A 29 11.43 -0.41 -7.26
CA ALA A 29 12.11 -1.41 -6.46
C ALA A 29 11.13 -2.54 -6.08
N HIS A 30 9.83 -2.27 -5.94
CA HIS A 30 8.78 -3.25 -5.64
C HIS A 30 8.13 -3.89 -6.87
N HIS A 31 8.77 -3.80 -8.04
CA HIS A 31 8.24 -4.37 -9.27
C HIS A 31 7.88 -5.85 -9.18
N GLU A 32 6.94 -6.25 -10.05
CA GLU A 32 6.62 -7.66 -10.24
C GLU A 32 7.84 -8.44 -10.71
N ARG A 33 8.15 -9.53 -10.01
CA ARG A 33 9.29 -10.39 -10.34
C ARG A 33 8.90 -11.36 -11.45
N THR A 34 9.52 -11.23 -12.61
CA THR A 34 9.31 -12.10 -13.77
C THR A 34 10.40 -13.17 -13.93
N TYR A 35 11.07 -13.58 -12.85
CA TYR A 35 12.08 -14.64 -12.93
C TYR A 35 11.52 -15.99 -12.49
N GLN A 36 11.92 -17.03 -13.20
CA GLN A 36 11.54 -18.40 -12.91
C GLN A 36 12.38 -18.95 -11.75
N LYS A 37 11.75 -19.37 -10.65
CA LYS A 37 12.44 -20.23 -9.68
C LYS A 37 12.55 -21.64 -10.27
N ARG A 38 13.65 -22.35 -10.02
CA ARG A 38 13.88 -23.71 -10.52
C ARG A 38 12.65 -24.58 -10.21
N ASN A 39 12.09 -25.23 -11.23
CA ASN A 39 10.88 -26.08 -11.17
C ASN A 39 9.56 -25.37 -10.78
N GLN A 40 9.48 -24.04 -10.92
CA GLN A 40 8.21 -23.33 -10.79
C GLN A 40 7.83 -22.68 -12.13
N PRO A 41 6.54 -22.62 -12.48
CA PRO A 41 6.08 -21.86 -13.64
C PRO A 41 6.40 -20.37 -13.43
N LEU A 42 6.64 -19.65 -14.52
CA LEU A 42 6.72 -18.20 -14.49
C LEU A 42 5.39 -17.65 -13.98
N PHE A 43 5.41 -17.07 -12.78
CA PHE A 43 4.24 -16.40 -12.23
C PHE A 43 4.27 -14.94 -12.70
N SER A 44 3.32 -14.56 -13.54
CA SER A 44 3.21 -13.20 -14.06
C SER A 44 1.74 -12.82 -14.23
N THR A 45 1.41 -11.58 -13.86
CA THR A 45 0.13 -10.92 -14.10
C THR A 45 0.12 -10.18 -15.43
N LEU A 46 1.01 -10.52 -16.36
CA LEU A 46 0.98 -9.95 -17.70
C LEU A 46 -0.29 -10.41 -18.44
N PRO A 47 -1.05 -9.48 -19.06
CA PRO A 47 -2.21 -9.84 -19.86
C PRO A 47 -1.85 -10.78 -21.02
N GLY A 48 -2.60 -11.87 -21.13
CA GLY A 48 -2.57 -12.82 -22.24
C GLY A 48 -3.11 -12.24 -23.54
N LEU A 49 -2.88 -12.94 -24.65
CA LEU A 49 -3.36 -12.53 -25.99
C LEU A 49 -4.88 -12.65 -26.12
N ASP A 50 -5.48 -13.51 -25.31
CA ASP A 50 -6.90 -13.83 -25.24
C ASP A 50 -7.66 -13.02 -24.17
N ALA A 51 -7.01 -12.02 -23.56
CA ALA A 51 -7.64 -11.15 -22.58
C ALA A 51 -8.82 -10.38 -23.19
N LYS A 52 -9.96 -10.36 -22.49
CA LYS A 52 -11.18 -9.65 -22.91
C LYS A 52 -10.94 -8.17 -23.22
N TYR A 53 -10.05 -7.53 -22.47
CA TYR A 53 -9.63 -6.15 -22.69
C TYR A 53 -8.19 -6.15 -23.17
N VAL A 54 -7.93 -5.45 -24.29
CA VAL A 54 -6.58 -5.37 -24.86
C VAL A 54 -5.62 -4.82 -23.80
N ASN A 55 -4.55 -5.56 -23.52
CA ASN A 55 -3.50 -5.19 -22.56
C ASN A 55 -3.99 -5.00 -21.11
N VAL A 56 -5.16 -5.54 -20.73
CA VAL A 56 -5.69 -5.48 -19.37
C VAL A 56 -6.32 -6.82 -18.99
N GLN A 57 -5.92 -7.38 -17.85
CA GLN A 57 -6.48 -8.64 -17.35
C GLN A 57 -6.57 -8.64 -15.82
N LEU A 58 -7.61 -9.28 -15.29
CA LEU A 58 -7.75 -9.53 -13.85
C LEU A 58 -7.16 -10.88 -13.49
N PHE A 59 -6.52 -10.94 -12.33
CA PHE A 59 -5.87 -12.14 -11.80
C PHE A 59 -6.33 -12.41 -10.37
N ALA A 60 -6.70 -13.66 -10.12
CA ALA A 60 -6.84 -14.20 -8.78
C ALA A 60 -5.55 -14.94 -8.44
N ILE A 61 -4.82 -14.45 -7.44
CA ILE A 61 -3.48 -14.92 -7.09
C ILE A 61 -3.53 -15.55 -5.72
N ASP A 62 -3.05 -16.80 -5.61
CA ASP A 62 -2.79 -17.43 -4.33
C ASP A 62 -1.32 -17.26 -3.99
N ASN A 63 -1.03 -16.41 -3.00
CA ASN A 63 0.32 -16.16 -2.52
C ASN A 63 0.33 -15.86 -1.03
N ASP A 64 1.34 -16.35 -0.30
CA ASP A 64 1.49 -16.14 1.15
C ASP A 64 0.23 -16.53 1.96
N ASN A 65 -0.43 -17.64 1.58
CA ASN A 65 -1.71 -18.09 2.16
C ASN A 65 -2.84 -17.03 2.07
N SER A 66 -2.75 -16.11 1.10
CA SER A 66 -3.72 -15.05 0.86
C SER A 66 -4.21 -15.06 -0.58
N LYS A 67 -5.50 -14.77 -0.75
CA LYS A 67 -6.16 -14.74 -2.05
C LYS A 67 -6.25 -13.30 -2.54
N LYS A 68 -5.23 -12.88 -3.29
CA LYS A 68 -5.07 -11.52 -3.81
C LYS A 68 -5.84 -11.37 -5.11
N LEU A 69 -6.44 -10.19 -5.29
CA LEU A 69 -7.02 -9.76 -6.54
C LEU A 69 -6.15 -8.66 -7.14
N GLU A 70 -5.69 -8.89 -8.37
CA GLU A 70 -4.84 -7.93 -9.09
C GLU A 70 -5.40 -7.61 -10.47
N LEU A 71 -5.16 -6.38 -10.93
CA LEU A 71 -5.33 -5.98 -12.31
C LEU A 71 -3.97 -5.79 -12.96
N GLY A 72 -3.65 -6.63 -13.93
CA GLY A 72 -2.43 -6.56 -14.71
C GLY A 72 -2.62 -5.74 -15.98
N THR A 73 -1.62 -4.91 -16.28
CA THR A 73 -1.45 -4.24 -17.59
C THR A 73 -0.07 -4.56 -18.16
N LYS A 74 0.32 -3.99 -19.32
CA LYS A 74 1.69 -4.15 -19.85
C LYS A 74 2.76 -3.33 -19.10
N THR A 75 2.39 -2.30 -18.35
CA THR A 75 3.35 -1.38 -17.70
C THR A 75 3.32 -1.42 -16.18
N MET A 76 2.18 -1.82 -15.61
CA MET A 76 1.95 -1.91 -14.16
C MET A 76 1.05 -3.10 -13.80
N ASN A 77 1.05 -3.47 -12.53
CA ASN A 77 -0.02 -4.25 -11.89
C ASN A 77 -0.62 -3.43 -10.74
N ALA A 78 -1.91 -3.62 -10.46
CA ALA A 78 -2.61 -2.97 -9.37
C ALA A 78 -3.15 -4.04 -8.42
N LEU A 79 -2.62 -4.07 -7.20
CA LEU A 79 -3.12 -4.92 -6.13
C LEU A 79 -4.32 -4.25 -5.47
N PHE A 80 -5.45 -4.94 -5.43
CA PHE A 80 -6.61 -4.45 -4.67
C PHE A 80 -6.44 -4.87 -3.22
N THR A 81 -6.57 -3.92 -2.29
CA THR A 81 -6.33 -4.12 -0.85
C THR A 81 -7.56 -3.82 -0.01
N SER A 82 -8.63 -3.30 -0.62
CA SER A 82 -9.95 -3.26 -0.01
C SER A 82 -11.04 -3.49 -1.06
N THR A 83 -11.97 -4.40 -0.79
CA THR A 83 -13.08 -4.73 -1.69
C THR A 83 -14.36 -5.06 -0.92
N VAL A 84 -15.52 -4.75 -1.51
CA VAL A 84 -16.84 -5.07 -0.93
C VAL A 84 -17.71 -5.74 -1.98
N ARG A 85 -18.49 -6.74 -1.58
CA ARG A 85 -19.44 -7.42 -2.47
C ARG A 85 -20.69 -6.56 -2.61
N LEU A 86 -21.16 -6.44 -3.85
CA LEU A 86 -22.38 -5.73 -4.18
C LEU A 86 -23.58 -6.67 -4.31
N ASP A 87 -23.32 -7.97 -4.51
CA ASP A 87 -24.36 -8.99 -4.71
C ASP A 87 -24.84 -9.67 -3.42
N LYS A 88 -24.18 -9.41 -2.30
CA LYS A 88 -24.56 -9.96 -1.00
C LYS A 88 -24.11 -9.06 0.13
N ASP A 89 -24.86 -9.09 1.23
CA ASP A 89 -24.41 -8.50 2.49
C ASP A 89 -23.24 -9.34 3.03
N SER A 90 -22.04 -8.78 2.95
CA SER A 90 -20.83 -9.43 3.44
C SER A 90 -19.85 -8.38 3.93
N SER A 91 -19.02 -8.77 4.89
CA SER A 91 -17.99 -7.88 5.40
C SER A 91 -17.06 -7.44 4.28
N VAL A 92 -16.60 -6.20 4.41
CA VAL A 92 -15.56 -5.65 3.54
C VAL A 92 -14.28 -6.47 3.74
N ALA A 93 -13.65 -6.88 2.65
CA ALA A 93 -12.33 -7.47 2.71
C ALA A 93 -11.29 -6.35 2.74
N ILE A 94 -10.42 -6.35 3.75
CA ILE A 94 -9.32 -5.41 3.90
C ILE A 94 -8.02 -6.18 4.12
N GLY A 95 -6.96 -5.78 3.40
CA GLY A 95 -5.65 -6.41 3.46
C GLY A 95 -5.39 -7.34 2.26
N PRO A 96 -4.49 -8.33 2.41
CA PRO A 96 -3.98 -9.12 1.29
C PRO A 96 -5.02 -10.08 0.70
N SER A 97 -6.04 -10.49 1.45
CA SER A 97 -7.09 -11.39 0.96
C SER A 97 -8.28 -10.60 0.38
N SER A 98 -8.06 -9.96 -0.77
CA SER A 98 -9.01 -9.02 -1.37
C SER A 98 -10.01 -9.63 -2.36
N LEU A 99 -9.93 -10.94 -2.66
CA LEU A 99 -10.93 -11.59 -3.51
C LEU A 99 -12.34 -11.58 -2.89
N ASN A 100 -12.47 -11.58 -1.56
CA ASN A 100 -13.77 -11.61 -0.86
C ASN A 100 -14.77 -12.65 -1.42
N GLY A 101 -14.27 -13.84 -1.76
CA GLY A 101 -15.05 -14.93 -2.38
C GLY A 101 -15.61 -14.61 -3.77
N PHE A 102 -15.12 -13.56 -4.45
CA PHE A 102 -15.37 -13.28 -5.84
C PHE A 102 -14.53 -14.20 -6.72
N SER A 103 -15.08 -14.63 -7.85
CA SER A 103 -14.37 -15.48 -8.82
C SER A 103 -14.09 -14.65 -10.06
N VAL A 104 -12.83 -14.54 -10.44
CA VAL A 104 -12.42 -13.90 -11.69
C VAL A 104 -12.48 -14.94 -12.82
N SER A 105 -12.96 -14.52 -13.99
CA SER A 105 -13.01 -15.33 -15.21
C SER A 105 -12.77 -14.46 -16.44
N ALA A 106 -12.55 -15.10 -17.61
CA ALA A 106 -12.44 -14.40 -18.89
C ALA A 106 -13.69 -13.57 -19.26
N THR A 107 -14.86 -13.91 -18.69
CA THR A 107 -16.11 -13.19 -18.91
C THR A 107 -16.31 -11.99 -17.98
N THR A 108 -15.48 -11.83 -16.96
CA THR A 108 -15.61 -10.74 -15.97
C THR A 108 -15.56 -9.38 -16.67
N THR A 109 -16.52 -8.51 -16.37
CA THR A 109 -16.61 -7.15 -16.91
C THR A 109 -16.06 -6.16 -15.89
N ILE A 110 -15.23 -5.23 -16.35
CA ILE A 110 -14.68 -4.14 -15.56
C ILE A 110 -15.46 -2.87 -15.91
N PHE A 111 -16.16 -2.31 -14.93
CA PHE A 111 -16.82 -1.02 -15.04
C PHE A 111 -15.95 0.06 -14.40
N VAL A 112 -15.73 1.13 -15.17
CA VAL A 112 -14.98 2.31 -14.75
C VAL A 112 -15.94 3.48 -14.62
N ARG A 113 -15.72 4.34 -13.63
CA ARG A 113 -16.48 5.58 -13.46
C ARG A 113 -16.26 6.49 -14.67
N LYS A 114 -17.35 7.00 -15.24
CA LYS A 114 -17.32 7.87 -16.43
C LYS A 114 -16.52 9.14 -16.16
N GLU A 115 -16.63 9.69 -14.95
CA GLU A 115 -15.96 10.89 -14.50
C GLU A 115 -14.44 10.75 -14.59
N PHE A 116 -13.90 9.57 -14.27
CA PHE A 116 -12.47 9.29 -14.37
C PHE A 116 -11.98 9.34 -15.83
N LEU A 117 -12.78 8.78 -16.75
CA LEU A 117 -12.46 8.82 -18.19
C LEU A 117 -12.50 10.26 -18.73
N LEU A 118 -13.48 11.05 -18.29
CA LEU A 118 -13.59 12.47 -18.66
C LEU A 118 -12.41 13.29 -18.13
N TRP A 119 -12.05 13.09 -16.85
CA TRP A 119 -10.90 13.73 -16.23
C TRP A 119 -9.59 13.37 -16.97
N TYR A 120 -9.35 12.08 -17.22
CA TYR A 120 -8.15 11.63 -17.94
C TYR A 120 -8.09 12.21 -19.36
N LYS A 121 -9.22 12.21 -20.08
CA LYS A 121 -9.30 12.83 -21.41
C LYS A 121 -8.93 14.31 -21.36
N SER A 122 -9.47 15.05 -20.40
CA SER A 122 -9.14 16.47 -20.23
C SER A 122 -7.66 16.70 -19.95
N LEU A 123 -6.99 15.86 -19.14
CA LEU A 123 -5.55 15.94 -18.92
C LEU A 123 -4.75 15.76 -20.21
N VAL A 124 -5.11 14.76 -21.02
CA VAL A 124 -4.45 14.50 -22.30
C VAL A 124 -4.68 15.65 -23.28
N ASP A 125 -5.92 16.13 -23.39
CA ASP A 125 -6.30 17.23 -24.28
C ASP A 125 -5.59 18.55 -23.89
N ASN A 126 -5.34 18.77 -22.60
CA ASN A 126 -4.59 19.92 -22.08
C ASN A 126 -3.07 19.79 -22.23
N GLY A 127 -2.58 18.77 -22.94
CA GLY A 127 -1.16 18.64 -23.26
C GLY A 127 -0.29 18.20 -22.09
N CYS A 128 -0.87 17.63 -21.02
CA CYS A 128 -0.10 16.98 -19.96
C CYS A 128 0.59 15.72 -20.51
N LYS A 129 1.75 15.89 -21.14
CA LYS A 129 2.58 14.80 -21.70
C LYS A 129 3.39 14.05 -20.65
N LYS A 130 3.61 14.68 -19.49
CA LYS A 130 4.23 14.06 -18.32
C LYS A 130 3.18 13.99 -17.22
N LEU A 131 2.70 12.79 -16.94
CA LEU A 131 2.18 12.49 -15.61
C LEU A 131 3.40 12.51 -14.68
N VAL A 132 3.78 13.70 -14.22
CA VAL A 132 4.72 13.83 -13.11
C VAL A 132 4.10 13.06 -11.96
N VAL A 133 4.90 12.28 -11.22
CA VAL A 133 4.46 11.56 -10.02
C VAL A 133 4.03 12.62 -9.01
N GLN A 134 2.75 12.99 -9.08
CA GLN A 134 2.09 13.90 -8.15
C GLN A 134 1.25 13.05 -7.21
N SER A 135 1.01 13.61 -6.02
CA SER A 135 0.01 13.10 -5.12
C SER A 135 -1.32 12.92 -5.84
N LEU A 136 -1.93 11.74 -5.72
CA LEU A 136 -3.25 11.42 -6.25
C LEU A 136 -4.32 12.33 -5.65
N TYR A 137 -4.13 12.73 -4.38
CA TYR A 137 -4.94 13.71 -3.68
C TYR A 137 -4.04 14.77 -3.05
N SER A 138 -4.52 16.01 -2.94
CA SER A 138 -3.78 17.11 -2.29
C SER A 138 -3.80 17.06 -0.76
N PHE A 139 -4.08 15.89 -0.18
CA PHE A 139 -4.23 15.67 1.24
C PHE A 139 -3.90 14.21 1.58
N ASP A 140 -3.62 13.96 2.86
CA ASP A 140 -3.33 12.65 3.43
C ASP A 140 -2.28 11.85 2.61
N GLU A 141 -1.17 12.48 2.24
CA GLU A 141 -0.12 11.92 1.37
C GLU A 141 0.40 10.58 1.89
N LEU A 142 0.58 10.44 3.21
CA LEU A 142 0.99 9.17 3.85
C LEU A 142 0.01 8.01 3.58
N SER A 143 -1.29 8.31 3.41
CA SER A 143 -2.29 7.30 3.08
C SER A 143 -2.17 6.80 1.63
N GLN A 144 -1.51 7.58 0.77
CA GLN A 144 -1.24 7.26 -0.63
C GLN A 144 0.06 6.46 -0.82
N LEU A 145 0.82 6.21 0.25
CA LEU A 145 1.93 5.25 0.23
C LEU A 145 1.42 3.81 0.26
N ARG A 146 2.06 2.95 -0.54
CA ARG A 146 1.78 1.51 -0.59
C ARG A 146 2.11 0.82 0.73
N GLN A 147 1.38 -0.25 1.08
CA GLN A 147 1.76 -1.09 2.21
C GLN A 147 2.94 -2.00 1.86
N VAL A 148 4.14 -1.50 2.07
CA VAL A 148 5.41 -2.18 1.79
C VAL A 148 6.14 -2.54 3.08
N ARG A 149 7.03 -3.53 3.02
CA ARG A 149 7.76 -4.05 4.19
C ARG A 149 9.28 -4.13 3.98
N SER A 150 9.78 -3.54 2.89
CA SER A 150 11.20 -3.64 2.55
C SER A 150 11.65 -2.54 1.61
N LYS A 151 12.96 -2.53 1.30
CA LYS A 151 13.59 -1.63 0.32
C LYS A 151 13.41 -0.16 0.71
N PHE A 152 13.44 0.12 2.00
CA PHE A 152 13.34 1.48 2.56
C PHE A 152 14.52 2.36 2.15
N ASN A 153 15.62 1.77 1.69
CA ASN A 153 16.75 2.49 1.09
C ASN A 153 16.56 2.85 -0.39
N LYS A 154 15.34 2.72 -0.96
CA LYS A 154 15.03 3.02 -2.36
C LYS A 154 13.93 4.07 -2.45
N THR A 155 14.15 5.13 -3.23
CA THR A 155 13.18 6.23 -3.43
C THR A 155 11.82 5.74 -3.93
N SER A 156 11.80 4.74 -4.82
CA SER A 156 10.54 4.18 -5.33
C SER A 156 9.61 3.58 -4.26
N THR A 157 10.12 3.30 -3.05
CA THR A 157 9.32 2.85 -1.91
C THR A 157 8.34 3.93 -1.43
N TYR A 158 8.69 5.19 -1.68
CA TYR A 158 7.97 6.38 -1.21
C TYR A 158 7.08 7.02 -2.28
N LEU A 159 6.81 6.30 -3.38
CA LEU A 159 5.88 6.75 -4.42
C LEU A 159 4.43 6.71 -3.91
N LEU A 160 3.69 7.79 -4.20
CA LEU A 160 2.27 7.96 -3.87
C LEU A 160 1.39 7.14 -4.84
N SER A 161 1.47 5.82 -4.73
CA SER A 161 0.88 4.85 -5.67
C SER A 161 -0.30 4.09 -5.08
N ARG A 162 -0.98 4.62 -4.06
CA ARG A 162 -2.14 4.01 -3.40
C ARG A 162 -3.34 4.94 -3.43
N SER A 163 -4.47 4.39 -3.85
CA SER A 163 -5.72 5.12 -4.06
C SER A 163 -6.86 4.53 -3.24
N SER A 164 -7.81 5.35 -2.82
CA SER A 164 -9.01 4.94 -2.09
C SER A 164 -10.26 5.54 -2.71
N SER A 165 -11.35 4.76 -2.77
CA SER A 165 -12.58 5.14 -3.44
C SER A 165 -13.26 6.29 -2.71
N ALA A 166 -14.18 7.00 -3.36
CA ALA A 166 -14.93 8.09 -2.72
C ALA A 166 -15.69 7.64 -1.45
N PHE A 167 -15.94 6.34 -1.29
CA PHE A 167 -16.60 5.78 -0.12
C PHE A 167 -15.65 5.54 1.06
N THR A 168 -14.35 5.39 0.79
CA THR A 168 -13.35 5.04 1.80
C THR A 168 -12.15 5.98 1.81
N ASN A 169 -12.22 7.14 1.16
CA ASN A 169 -11.13 8.12 1.06
C ASN A 169 -11.12 9.10 2.24
N ASP A 170 -11.18 8.57 3.46
CA ASP A 170 -11.03 9.34 4.70
C ASP A 170 -10.31 8.50 5.77
N ILE A 171 -9.83 9.16 6.83
CA ILE A 171 -8.99 8.54 7.86
C ILE A 171 -9.64 7.36 8.59
N CYS A 172 -10.97 7.31 8.66
CA CYS A 172 -11.71 6.27 9.38
C CYS A 172 -12.00 5.02 8.53
N HIS A 173 -11.89 5.14 7.20
CA HIS A 173 -12.32 4.10 6.27
C HIS A 173 -11.19 3.56 5.37
N ARG A 174 -10.04 4.26 5.28
CA ARG A 174 -8.87 3.75 4.54
C ARG A 174 -8.20 2.61 5.31
N PRO A 175 -7.71 1.57 4.63
CA PRO A 175 -6.90 0.57 5.31
C PRO A 175 -5.62 1.19 5.88
N THR A 176 -5.30 0.82 7.12
CA THR A 176 -4.08 1.20 7.82
C THR A 176 -2.84 0.52 7.23
N THR A 177 -1.74 1.27 7.17
CA THR A 177 -0.42 0.81 6.70
C THR A 177 0.64 1.10 7.75
N ILE A 178 1.91 0.74 7.47
CA ILE A 178 3.04 1.16 8.32
C ILE A 178 3.19 2.69 8.39
N TRP A 179 2.65 3.42 7.42
CA TRP A 179 2.74 4.87 7.31
C TRP A 179 1.61 5.60 8.04
N THR A 180 0.47 4.94 8.29
CA THR A 180 -0.74 5.60 8.84
C THR A 180 -1.21 5.01 10.16
N LEU A 181 -0.56 3.95 10.66
CA LEU A 181 -0.87 3.39 11.98
C LEU A 181 -0.63 4.41 13.10
N ALA A 182 0.33 5.32 12.92
CA ALA A 182 0.60 6.44 13.80
C ALA A 182 -0.58 7.44 13.94
N ASP A 183 -1.47 7.49 12.94
CA ASP A 183 -2.61 8.42 12.94
C ASP A 183 -3.87 7.81 13.59
N GLN A 184 -3.79 6.55 14.02
CA GLN A 184 -4.92 5.86 14.62
C GLN A 184 -5.10 6.29 16.09
N ASP A 185 -6.32 6.67 16.41
CA ASP A 185 -6.71 7.00 17.78
C ASP A 185 -6.73 5.76 18.68
N SER A 186 -6.38 5.98 19.94
CA SER A 186 -6.44 4.97 21.00
C SER A 186 -7.09 5.55 22.24
N ASN A 187 -7.90 4.75 22.92
CA ASN A 187 -8.48 5.11 24.22
C ASN A 187 -7.45 5.10 25.37
N THR A 188 -6.18 4.83 25.07
CA THR A 188 -5.07 4.82 26.02
C THR A 188 -4.30 6.13 25.96
N THR A 189 -3.80 6.57 27.11
CA THR A 189 -3.01 7.81 27.23
C THR A 189 -1.58 7.68 26.66
N THR A 190 -1.11 6.46 26.44
CA THR A 190 0.24 6.18 25.93
C THR A 190 0.18 5.55 24.54
N ASP A 191 1.09 5.98 23.67
CA ASP A 191 1.30 5.40 22.35
C ASP A 191 1.80 3.95 22.47
N SER A 192 1.27 3.05 21.63
CA SER A 192 1.77 1.68 21.54
C SER A 192 3.12 1.62 20.80
N ASP A 193 3.90 0.55 21.03
CA ASP A 193 5.14 0.29 20.27
C ASP A 193 4.90 0.34 18.75
N GLY A 194 3.79 -0.21 18.26
CA GLY A 194 3.44 -0.16 16.84
C GLY A 194 3.20 1.26 16.33
N LYS A 195 2.59 2.11 17.17
CA LYS A 195 2.35 3.52 16.85
C LYS A 195 3.66 4.31 16.79
N ASN A 196 4.54 4.13 17.78
CA ASN A 196 5.87 4.75 17.81
C ASN A 196 6.74 4.32 16.61
N ALA A 197 6.72 3.04 16.24
CA ALA A 197 7.45 2.56 15.06
C ALA A 197 6.83 3.10 13.76
N SER A 198 5.51 3.24 13.67
CA SER A 198 4.85 3.88 12.53
C SER A 198 5.23 5.37 12.40
N MET A 199 5.37 6.10 13.52
CA MET A 199 5.86 7.49 13.52
C MET A 199 7.29 7.58 12.97
N LEU A 200 8.13 6.59 13.23
CA LEU A 200 9.46 6.52 12.61
C LEU A 200 9.36 6.37 11.09
N PHE A 201 8.51 5.47 10.60
CA PHE A 201 8.26 5.32 9.16
C PHE A 201 7.72 6.60 8.52
N GLN A 202 6.79 7.30 9.19
CA GLN A 202 6.31 8.62 8.74
C GLN A 202 7.43 9.64 8.62
N ALA A 203 8.26 9.79 9.66
CA ALA A 203 9.37 10.73 9.64
C ALA A 203 10.36 10.44 8.51
N ILE A 204 10.64 9.16 8.24
CA ILE A 204 11.47 8.75 7.11
C ILE A 204 10.82 9.11 5.77
N ALA A 205 9.51 8.84 5.60
CA ALA A 205 8.81 9.14 4.36
C ALA A 205 8.80 10.64 4.05
N VAL A 206 8.52 11.47 5.06
CA VAL A 206 8.55 12.93 4.94
C VAL A 206 9.94 13.42 4.53
N ALA A 207 11.00 12.95 5.20
CA ALA A 207 12.37 13.30 4.83
C ALA A 207 12.70 12.94 3.37
N VAL A 208 12.23 11.77 2.89
CA VAL A 208 12.45 11.36 1.49
C VAL A 208 11.66 12.21 0.49
N TRP A 209 10.48 12.70 0.86
CA TRP A 209 9.74 13.61 -0.02
C TRP A 209 10.37 15.00 -0.09
N ASP A 210 10.88 15.49 1.04
CA ASP A 210 11.49 16.82 1.11
C ASP A 210 12.87 16.86 0.42
N ASP A 211 13.70 15.84 0.66
CA ASP A 211 15.12 15.85 0.28
C ASP A 211 15.50 14.78 -0.78
N GLY A 212 14.57 13.92 -1.18
CA GLY A 212 14.82 12.92 -2.23
C GLY A 212 15.95 11.93 -1.86
N ASP A 213 16.95 11.85 -2.74
CA ASP A 213 18.13 10.98 -2.54
C ASP A 213 19.03 11.46 -1.38
N ASP A 214 18.96 12.73 -1.00
CA ASP A 214 19.76 13.34 0.07
C ASP A 214 19.12 13.21 1.46
N ALA A 215 17.94 12.57 1.54
CA ALA A 215 17.16 12.45 2.75
C ALA A 215 17.93 11.86 3.94
N ARG A 216 17.82 12.53 5.08
CA ARG A 216 18.46 12.14 6.33
C ARG A 216 17.44 11.92 7.45
N LEU A 217 17.65 10.87 8.23
CA LEU A 217 16.92 10.58 9.45
C LEU A 217 17.64 11.23 10.64
N ASP A 218 16.98 12.17 11.30
CA ASP A 218 17.48 12.80 12.53
C ASP A 218 17.47 11.79 13.69
N GLY A 219 18.65 11.53 14.27
CA GLY A 219 18.84 10.63 15.40
C GLY A 219 18.05 11.08 16.65
N ASN A 220 17.77 12.38 16.82
CA ASN A 220 16.94 12.87 17.92
C ASN A 220 15.48 12.42 17.77
N VAL A 221 14.96 12.31 16.55
CA VAL A 221 13.62 11.76 16.30
C VAL A 221 13.58 10.31 16.75
N VAL A 222 14.56 9.51 16.34
CA VAL A 222 14.64 8.09 16.72
C VAL A 222 14.76 7.93 18.24
N ALA A 223 15.67 8.67 18.89
CA ALA A 223 15.90 8.60 20.32
C ALA A 223 14.64 8.94 21.14
N ARG A 224 13.88 9.99 20.74
CA ARG A 224 12.61 10.34 21.38
C ARG A 224 11.56 9.24 21.24
N LEU A 225 11.48 8.59 20.08
CA LEU A 225 10.53 7.49 19.87
C LEU A 225 10.94 6.23 20.65
N VAL A 226 12.24 5.92 20.74
CA VAL A 226 12.77 4.80 21.55
C VAL A 226 12.39 4.96 23.02
N GLN A 227 12.45 6.18 23.57
CA GLN A 227 12.06 6.46 24.95
C GLN A 227 10.58 6.18 25.25
N LYS A 228 9.71 6.23 24.22
CA LYS A 228 8.29 5.90 24.34
C LYS A 228 8.00 4.41 24.20
N CYS A 229 8.93 3.63 23.68
CA CYS A 229 8.76 2.20 23.47
C CYS A 229 8.98 1.41 24.76
N LYS A 230 8.34 0.24 24.87
CA LYS A 230 8.54 -0.67 26.00
C LYS A 230 9.97 -1.21 26.00
N VAL A 231 10.77 -0.79 26.99
CA VAL A 231 12.16 -1.22 27.17
C VAL A 231 12.27 -2.75 27.20
N GLY A 232 13.24 -3.28 26.43
CA GLY A 232 13.45 -4.72 26.26
C GLY A 232 12.49 -5.40 25.29
N GLY A 233 11.50 -4.69 24.73
CA GLY A 233 10.63 -5.19 23.67
C GLY A 233 11.34 -5.32 22.32
N LYS A 234 10.77 -6.11 21.39
CA LYS A 234 11.34 -6.31 20.04
C LYS A 234 11.42 -5.02 19.22
N VAL A 235 10.35 -4.21 19.28
CA VAL A 235 10.30 -2.90 18.61
C VAL A 235 11.35 -1.97 19.20
N TRP A 236 11.41 -1.88 20.53
CA TRP A 236 12.44 -1.12 21.24
C TRP A 236 13.84 -1.56 20.83
N GLY A 237 14.13 -2.87 20.78
CA GLY A 237 15.44 -3.40 20.42
C GLY A 237 15.90 -2.97 19.02
N LEU A 238 15.01 -3.02 18.02
CA LEU A 238 15.32 -2.57 16.66
C LEU A 238 15.49 -1.06 16.58
N MET A 239 14.61 -0.28 17.21
CA MET A 239 14.71 1.19 17.20
C MET A 239 15.95 1.68 17.96
N ASN A 240 16.31 1.01 19.06
CA ASN A 240 17.55 1.27 19.78
C ASN A 240 18.78 0.92 18.93
N ALA A 241 18.75 -0.19 18.20
CA ALA A 241 19.82 -0.51 17.24
C ALA A 241 19.97 0.56 16.16
N ILE A 242 18.86 1.16 15.67
CA ILE A 242 18.92 2.29 14.73
C ILE A 242 19.66 3.47 15.35
N THR A 243 19.42 3.82 16.62
CA THR A 243 20.16 4.92 17.28
C THR A 243 21.66 4.69 17.36
N MET A 244 22.13 3.44 17.25
CA MET A 244 23.54 3.07 17.31
C MET A 244 24.21 2.99 15.92
N LEU A 245 23.48 3.21 14.83
CA LEU A 245 24.02 3.07 13.47
C LEU A 245 25.00 4.17 13.05
N GLU A 246 25.01 5.35 13.70
CA GLU A 246 25.97 6.41 13.35
C GLU A 246 26.45 7.22 14.58
N GLU A 247 27.71 7.65 14.51
CA GLU A 247 28.33 8.61 15.44
C GLU A 247 27.84 10.05 15.21
N SER A 248 27.25 10.35 14.04
CA SER A 248 26.63 11.64 13.68
C SER A 248 25.15 11.74 14.05
N LYS A 249 24.70 12.97 14.35
CA LYS A 249 23.31 13.28 14.72
C LYS A 249 22.24 12.90 13.68
N SER A 250 22.61 12.53 12.46
CA SER A 250 21.67 12.23 11.37
C SER A 250 22.28 11.26 10.37
N MET A 251 21.52 10.28 9.88
CA MET A 251 21.98 9.24 8.93
C MET A 251 21.26 9.33 7.59
N SER A 252 21.95 9.03 6.49
CA SER A 252 21.29 8.94 5.17
C SER A 252 20.26 7.82 5.13
N VAL A 253 19.12 8.04 4.48
CA VAL A 253 18.05 7.04 4.31
C VAL A 253 18.26 6.25 3.02
N ILE A 254 18.36 6.95 1.89
CA ILE A 254 18.49 6.33 0.58
C ILE A 254 19.90 5.76 0.41
N GLY A 255 19.99 4.55 -0.16
CA GLY A 255 21.25 3.82 -0.28
C GLY A 255 21.78 3.19 1.02
N ASN A 256 21.18 3.47 2.17
CA ASN A 256 21.64 2.94 3.46
C ASN A 256 21.11 1.51 3.72
N ASP A 257 21.92 0.51 3.36
CA ASP A 257 21.57 -0.90 3.56
C ASP A 257 21.54 -1.33 5.04
N ASP A 258 22.33 -0.70 5.91
CA ASP A 258 22.36 -1.01 7.35
C ASP A 258 21.05 -0.58 8.03
N LEU A 259 20.60 0.65 7.76
CA LEU A 259 19.31 1.14 8.22
C LEU A 259 18.16 0.27 7.66
N ASN A 260 18.19 -0.03 6.36
CA ASN A 260 17.16 -0.88 5.75
C ASN A 260 17.11 -2.29 6.38
N ARG A 261 18.26 -2.88 6.75
CA ARG A 261 18.32 -4.17 7.46
C ARG A 261 17.61 -4.15 8.82
N LEU A 262 17.53 -3.00 9.49
CA LEU A 262 16.77 -2.83 10.72
C LEU A 262 15.29 -2.47 10.47
N LEU A 263 15.00 -1.67 9.44
CA LEU A 263 13.63 -1.25 9.11
C LEU A 263 12.76 -2.40 8.57
N VAL A 264 13.33 -3.35 7.83
CA VAL A 264 12.60 -4.53 7.33
C VAL A 264 11.96 -5.34 8.45
N PRO A 265 12.70 -5.88 9.44
CA PRO A 265 12.09 -6.62 10.54
C PRO A 265 11.21 -5.72 11.42
N LEU A 266 11.50 -4.41 11.51
CA LEU A 266 10.64 -3.48 12.22
C LEU A 266 9.26 -3.40 11.56
N ALA A 267 9.20 -3.24 10.23
CA ALA A 267 7.95 -3.23 9.47
C ALA A 267 7.15 -4.53 9.64
N ASP A 268 7.83 -5.69 9.68
CA ASP A 268 7.17 -6.97 9.93
C ASP A 268 6.50 -7.03 11.31
N LEU A 269 7.12 -6.44 12.35
CA LEU A 269 6.53 -6.34 13.70
C LEU A 269 5.28 -5.46 13.77
N LEU A 270 5.03 -4.59 12.79
CA LEU A 270 3.80 -3.78 12.73
C LEU A 270 2.59 -4.59 12.24
N SER A 271 2.79 -5.73 11.58
CA SER A 271 1.72 -6.56 11.00
C SER A 271 0.53 -6.83 11.95
N PRO A 272 0.73 -7.29 13.21
CA PRO A 272 -0.38 -7.52 14.13
C PRO A 272 -1.13 -6.23 14.52
N TYR A 273 -0.42 -5.10 14.67
CA TYR A 273 -1.04 -3.81 14.99
C TYR A 273 -1.91 -3.32 13.83
N ILE A 274 -1.40 -3.45 12.61
CA ILE A 274 -2.11 -3.08 11.38
C ILE A 274 -3.34 -3.97 11.18
N LEU A 275 -3.21 -5.29 11.40
CA LEU A 275 -4.33 -6.21 11.33
C LEU A 275 -5.42 -5.82 12.33
N HIS A 276 -5.05 -5.54 13.59
CA HIS A 276 -6.00 -5.11 14.61
C HIS A 276 -6.71 -3.80 14.25
N SER A 277 -5.99 -2.80 13.76
CA SER A 277 -6.57 -1.54 13.29
C SER A 277 -7.50 -1.76 12.10
N ASN A 278 -7.10 -2.57 11.11
CA ASN A 278 -7.92 -2.86 9.94
C ASN A 278 -9.22 -3.62 10.27
N THR A 279 -9.26 -4.43 11.33
CA THR A 279 -10.53 -5.02 11.81
C THR A 279 -11.55 -3.96 12.22
N LYS A 280 -11.10 -2.86 12.84
CA LYS A 280 -11.98 -1.73 13.20
C LYS A 280 -12.47 -1.01 11.96
N ILE A 281 -11.57 -0.76 11.00
CA ILE A 281 -11.90 -0.13 9.72
C ILE A 281 -12.90 -0.98 8.94
N THR A 282 -12.75 -2.31 8.91
CA THR A 282 -13.73 -3.21 8.29
C THR A 282 -15.13 -2.98 8.85
N SER A 283 -15.25 -2.81 10.17
CA SER A 283 -16.53 -2.55 10.83
C SER A 283 -17.11 -1.18 10.43
N ALA A 284 -16.27 -0.13 10.42
CA ALA A 284 -16.68 1.22 10.01
C ALA A 284 -17.15 1.27 8.54
N VAL A 285 -16.39 0.65 7.64
CA VAL A 285 -16.75 0.58 6.21
C VAL A 285 -18.03 -0.21 6.01
N THR A 286 -18.21 -1.34 6.71
CA THR A 286 -19.45 -2.12 6.63
C THR A 286 -20.66 -1.29 7.06
N GLN A 287 -20.55 -0.54 8.16
CA GLN A 287 -21.61 0.39 8.61
C GLN A 287 -21.92 1.48 7.59
N ARG A 288 -20.90 1.98 6.87
CA ARG A 288 -21.07 3.00 5.84
C ARG A 288 -21.86 2.50 4.63
N PHE A 289 -21.68 1.25 4.23
CA PHE A 289 -22.42 0.64 3.12
C PHE A 289 -23.81 0.09 3.52
N ALA A 290 -24.10 0.00 4.82
CA ALA A 290 -25.42 -0.41 5.33
C ALA A 290 -26.44 0.74 5.42
N ARG A 291 -26.02 1.98 5.15
CA ARG A 291 -26.88 3.19 5.13
C ARG A 291 -27.24 3.56 3.70
#